data_AF-A0A3D0KVJ5-F1
#
_entry.id   AF-A0A3D0KVJ5-F1
#
_cell.length_a   1.000
_cell.length_b   1.000
_cell.length_c   1.000
_cell.angle_alpha   90.00
_cell.angle_beta   90.00
_cell.angle_gamma   90.00
#
_symmetry.space_group_name_H-M   'P 1'
#
loop_
_entity.id
_entity.type
_entity.pdbx_description
1 polymer ?
#
loop_
_entity_poly.entity_id
_entity_poly.type
_entity_poly.pdbx_seq_one_letter_code
_entity_poly.pdbx_strand_id
1 'polypeptide(L)'
;MIVPLVITAAGMFFFYSKIQLSQTYLGVIMAHAILGTPFVIITVTATLVGFDKSLVRAANSLGAGPIQTFFKIQMPLIIPGVISGGLFAFITSFDEVVAVLFLASPEQRTIPRQMWSGIREQISPTILAVATLLVLLSIILLTVIELLRRRSERLRGVTPS
;
A
#
# COMPACT_ATOMS: atom_id res chain seq x y z
N MET A 1 2.53 -2.46 -12.08
CA MET A 1 1.38 -1.97 -12.89
C MET A 1 1.76 -2.04 -14.35
N ILE A 2 0.85 -2.45 -15.24
CA ILE A 2 1.12 -2.54 -16.69
C ILE A 2 1.03 -1.13 -17.33
N VAL A 3 0.29 -0.21 -16.70
CA VAL A 3 0.10 1.16 -17.17
C VAL A 3 1.15 2.10 -16.55
N PRO A 4 1.79 2.97 -17.34
CA PRO A 4 2.69 4.00 -16.83
C PRO A 4 1.99 4.94 -15.85
N LEU A 5 2.65 5.24 -14.73
CA LEU A 5 2.10 6.02 -13.63
C LEU A 5 1.63 7.41 -14.05
N VAL A 6 2.37 8.08 -14.94
CA VAL A 6 2.00 9.40 -15.49
C VAL A 6 0.67 9.33 -16.25
N ILE A 7 0.44 8.26 -17.02
CA ILE A 7 -0.81 8.06 -17.77
C ILE A 7 -1.95 7.80 -16.79
N THR A 8 -1.73 6.99 -15.75
CA THR A 8 -2.71 6.76 -14.70
C THR A 8 -3.07 8.04 -13.95
N ALA A 9 -2.08 8.85 -13.56
CA ALA A 9 -2.29 10.12 -12.86
C ALA A 9 -3.04 11.14 -13.72
N ALA A 10 -2.67 11.28 -15.00
CA ALA A 10 -3.39 12.14 -15.94
C ALA A 10 -4.84 11.69 -16.12
N GLY A 11 -5.08 10.37 -16.30
CA GLY A 11 -6.42 9.81 -16.39
C GLY A 11 -7.26 10.06 -15.13
N MET A 12 -6.66 9.86 -13.95
CA MET A 12 -7.29 10.17 -12.66
C MET A 12 -7.64 11.65 -12.55
N PHE A 13 -6.76 12.56 -12.97
CA PHE A 13 -7.02 14.00 -12.95
C PHE A 13 -8.24 14.39 -13.79
N PHE A 14 -8.33 13.91 -15.03
CA PHE A 14 -9.47 14.22 -15.90
C PHE A 14 -10.78 13.64 -15.35
N PHE A 15 -10.73 12.43 -14.79
CA PHE A 15 -11.89 11.82 -14.16
C PHE A 15 -12.32 12.57 -12.89
N TYR A 16 -11.38 12.84 -11.97
CA TYR A 16 -11.65 13.53 -10.71
C TYR A 16 -12.11 14.97 -10.92
N SER A 17 -11.63 15.65 -11.96
CA SER A 17 -12.10 17.01 -12.29
C SER A 17 -13.57 17.03 -12.71
N LYS A 18 -14.06 15.99 -13.39
CA LYS A 18 -15.50 15.89 -13.76
C LYS A 18 -16.41 15.73 -12.54
N ILE A 19 -15.92 15.05 -11.51
CA ILE A 19 -16.67 14.78 -10.26
C ILE A 19 -16.24 15.69 -9.09
N GLN A 20 -15.50 16.76 -9.38
CA GLN A 20 -15.04 17.76 -8.40
C GLN A 20 -14.21 17.18 -7.23
N LEU A 21 -13.50 16.08 -7.47
CA LEU A 21 -12.55 15.49 -6.52
C LEU A 21 -11.11 15.96 -6.74
N SER A 22 -10.80 16.56 -7.88
CA SER A 22 -9.46 17.10 -8.11
C SER A 22 -9.19 18.23 -7.13
N GLN A 23 -7.92 18.38 -6.72
CA GLN A 23 -7.48 19.38 -5.74
C GLN A 23 -8.09 19.24 -4.34
N THR A 24 -8.72 18.10 -4.01
CA THR A 24 -9.25 17.81 -2.67
C THR A 24 -8.41 16.77 -1.95
N TYR A 25 -8.38 16.82 -0.60
CA TYR A 25 -7.69 15.81 0.21
C TYR A 25 -8.26 14.42 -0.05
N LEU A 26 -9.59 14.32 -0.21
CA LEU A 26 -10.26 13.07 -0.51
C LEU A 26 -9.81 12.49 -1.86
N GLY A 27 -9.72 13.33 -2.90
CA GLY A 27 -9.19 12.91 -4.20
C GLY A 27 -7.77 12.37 -4.09
N VAL A 28 -6.88 13.08 -3.39
CA VAL A 28 -5.51 12.60 -3.17
C VAL A 28 -5.50 11.27 -2.39
N ILE A 29 -6.25 11.15 -1.30
CA ILE A 29 -6.33 9.91 -0.51
C ILE A 29 -6.81 8.73 -1.37
N MET A 30 -7.85 8.94 -2.18
CA MET A 30 -8.40 7.91 -3.07
C MET A 30 -7.40 7.49 -4.15
N ALA A 31 -6.64 8.44 -4.72
CA ALA A 31 -5.60 8.12 -5.70
C ALA A 31 -4.51 7.24 -5.09
N HIS A 32 -4.02 7.60 -3.90
CA HIS A 32 -3.04 6.79 -3.17
C HIS A 32 -3.59 5.41 -2.80
N ALA A 33 -4.87 5.31 -2.39
CA ALA A 33 -5.52 4.03 -2.11
C ALA A 33 -5.59 3.14 -3.35
N ILE A 34 -5.95 3.69 -4.52
CA ILE A 34 -6.02 2.94 -5.79
C ILE A 34 -4.62 2.45 -6.19
N LEU A 35 -3.60 3.29 -6.07
CA LEU A 35 -2.21 2.91 -6.38
C LEU A 35 -1.67 1.85 -5.42
N GLY A 36 -2.05 1.88 -4.14
CA GLY A 36 -1.65 0.90 -3.14
C GLY A 36 -2.41 -0.44 -3.21
N THR A 37 -3.64 -0.43 -3.72
CA THR A 37 -4.53 -1.61 -3.82
C THR A 37 -3.87 -2.87 -4.40
N PRO A 38 -3.15 -2.84 -5.56
CA PRO A 38 -2.55 -4.06 -6.12
C PRO A 38 -1.57 -4.75 -5.16
N PHE A 39 -0.82 -3.99 -4.35
CA PHE A 39 0.11 -4.56 -3.38
C PHE A 39 -0.60 -5.32 -2.26
N VAL A 40 -1.71 -4.75 -1.77
CA VAL A 40 -2.57 -5.41 -0.78
C VAL A 40 -3.19 -6.69 -1.37
N ILE A 41 -3.70 -6.62 -2.60
CA ILE A 41 -4.32 -7.78 -3.26
C ILE A 41 -3.30 -8.92 -3.41
N ILE A 42 -2.10 -8.64 -3.90
CA ILE A 42 -1.06 -9.66 -4.13
C ILE A 42 -0.69 -10.36 -2.82
N THR A 43 -0.40 -9.58 -1.77
CA THR A 43 0.03 -10.11 -0.47
C THR A 43 -1.06 -10.88 0.25
N VAL A 44 -2.29 -10.35 0.29
CA VAL A 44 -3.43 -11.03 0.92
C VAL A 44 -3.79 -12.30 0.15
N THR A 45 -3.78 -12.26 -1.19
CA THR A 45 -4.05 -13.45 -2.02
C THR A 45 -2.99 -14.52 -1.79
N ALA A 46 -1.71 -14.17 -1.76
CA ALA A 46 -0.64 -15.12 -1.42
C ALA A 46 -0.87 -15.77 -0.04
N THR A 47 -1.39 -14.99 0.93
CA THR A 47 -1.75 -15.58 2.23
C THR A 47 -2.97 -16.49 2.19
N LEU A 48 -3.98 -16.17 1.39
CA LEU A 48 -5.19 -16.98 1.22
C LEU A 48 -4.93 -18.28 0.44
N VAL A 49 -3.98 -18.30 -0.50
CA VAL A 49 -3.65 -19.53 -1.25
C VAL A 49 -3.10 -20.62 -0.33
N GLY A 50 -2.33 -20.23 0.70
CA GLY A 50 -1.80 -21.17 1.70
C GLY A 50 -2.76 -21.50 2.85
N PHE A 51 -4.01 -21.04 2.81
CA PHE A 51 -4.99 -21.23 3.89
C PHE A 51 -5.73 -22.57 3.75
N ASP A 52 -5.77 -23.35 4.84
CA ASP A 52 -6.50 -24.62 4.87
C ASP A 52 -8.02 -24.38 5.00
N LYS A 53 -8.73 -24.72 3.92
CA LYS A 53 -10.20 -24.63 3.84
C LYS A 53 -10.91 -25.65 4.75
N SER A 54 -10.22 -26.62 5.34
CA SER A 54 -10.78 -27.54 6.33
C SER A 54 -11.33 -26.79 7.55
N LEU A 55 -10.65 -25.71 7.97
CA LEU A 55 -11.06 -24.88 9.12
C LEU A 55 -12.41 -24.20 8.89
N VAL A 56 -12.68 -23.76 7.65
CA VAL A 56 -13.97 -23.17 7.27
C VAL A 56 -15.07 -24.23 7.28
N ARG A 57 -14.78 -25.42 6.75
CA ARG A 57 -15.75 -26.54 6.77
C ARG A 57 -16.08 -26.95 8.20
N ALA A 58 -15.08 -27.08 9.06
CA ALA A 58 -15.28 -27.39 10.48
C ALA A 58 -16.14 -26.34 11.20
N ALA A 59 -15.87 -25.05 10.95
CA ALA A 59 -16.67 -23.96 11.51
C ALA A 59 -18.14 -24.03 11.08
N ASN A 60 -18.38 -24.28 9.79
CA ASN A 60 -19.73 -24.43 9.25
C ASN A 60 -20.43 -25.67 9.82
N SER A 61 -19.73 -26.79 10.02
CA SER A 61 -20.27 -27.98 10.69
C SER A 61 -20.67 -27.74 12.15
N LEU A 62 -20.02 -26.79 12.83
CA LEU A 62 -20.38 -26.35 14.19
C LEU A 62 -21.47 -25.28 14.20
N GLY A 63 -22.10 -24.98 13.06
CA GLY A 63 -23.18 -24.00 12.93
C GLY A 63 -22.73 -22.54 12.83
N ALA A 64 -21.43 -22.26 12.66
CA ALA A 64 -20.96 -20.89 12.47
C ALA A 64 -21.32 -20.36 11.08
N GLY A 65 -21.91 -19.16 11.03
CA GLY A 65 -22.21 -18.47 9.78
C GLY A 65 -20.94 -17.87 9.12
N PRO A 66 -21.02 -17.46 7.83
CA PRO A 66 -19.87 -16.98 7.06
C PRO A 66 -19.18 -15.76 7.68
N ILE A 67 -19.93 -14.82 8.25
CA ILE A 67 -19.38 -13.63 8.92
C ILE A 67 -18.58 -14.03 10.15
N GLN A 68 -19.13 -14.91 10.99
CA GLN A 68 -18.44 -15.40 12.18
C GLN A 68 -17.18 -16.20 11.81
N THR A 69 -17.26 -17.07 10.82
CA THR A 69 -16.13 -17.85 10.31
C THR A 69 -15.04 -16.95 9.73
N PHE A 70 -15.40 -15.87 9.04
CA PHE A 70 -14.44 -14.88 8.55
C PHE A 70 -13.69 -14.21 9.72
N PHE A 71 -14.38 -13.57 10.65
CA PHE A 71 -13.71 -12.79 11.70
C PHE A 71 -12.99 -13.65 12.75
N LYS A 72 -13.49 -14.85 13.07
CA LYS A 72 -12.89 -15.72 14.10
C LYS A 72 -11.79 -16.64 13.56
N ILE A 73 -11.81 -16.98 12.27
CA ILE A 73 -10.91 -18.00 11.70
C ILE A 73 -10.09 -17.42 10.56
N GLN A 74 -10.73 -16.97 9.48
CA GLN A 74 -10.00 -16.54 8.29
C GLN A 74 -9.17 -15.28 8.55
N MET A 75 -9.77 -14.24 9.13
CA MET A 75 -9.15 -12.95 9.35
C MET A 75 -7.86 -13.06 10.20
N PRO A 76 -7.86 -13.68 11.40
CA PRO A 76 -6.64 -13.84 12.19
C PRO A 76 -5.50 -14.55 11.46
N LEU A 77 -5.83 -15.50 10.58
CA LEU A 77 -4.86 -16.27 9.83
C LEU A 77 -4.28 -15.52 8.62
N ILE A 78 -5.03 -14.57 8.04
CA ILE A 78 -4.56 -13.72 6.94
C ILE A 78 -3.98 -12.37 7.40
N ILE A 79 -4.15 -11.98 8.68
CA ILE A 79 -3.61 -10.74 9.25
C ILE A 79 -2.14 -10.49 8.88
N PRO A 80 -1.21 -11.46 8.94
CA PRO A 80 0.18 -11.23 8.53
C PRO A 80 0.31 -10.77 7.07
N GLY A 81 -0.53 -11.29 6.18
CA GLY A 81 -0.63 -10.88 4.78
C GLY A 81 -1.21 -9.48 4.63
N VAL A 82 -2.28 -9.19 5.38
CA VAL A 82 -2.92 -7.85 5.40
C VAL A 82 -1.93 -6.79 5.88
N ILE A 83 -1.17 -7.05 6.96
CA ILE A 83 -0.15 -6.13 7.48
C ILE A 83 0.95 -5.91 6.44
N SER A 84 1.45 -6.99 5.83
CA SER A 84 2.50 -6.89 4.80
C SER A 84 2.02 -6.08 3.60
N GLY A 85 0.79 -6.32 3.13
CA GLY A 85 0.15 -5.56 2.06
C GLY A 85 -0.04 -4.09 2.39
N GLY A 86 -0.51 -3.80 3.60
CA GLY A 86 -0.67 -2.43 4.10
C GLY A 86 0.66 -1.67 4.14
N LEU A 87 1.75 -2.33 4.56
CA LEU A 87 3.08 -1.73 4.57
C LEU A 87 3.59 -1.45 3.15
N PHE A 88 3.42 -2.36 2.19
CA PHE A 88 3.78 -2.10 0.80
C PHE A 88 2.98 -0.94 0.21
N ALA A 89 1.65 -0.94 0.41
CA ALA A 89 0.79 0.15 -0.03
C ALA A 89 1.19 1.48 0.59
N PHE A 90 1.58 1.49 1.88
CA PHE A 90 2.07 2.68 2.56
C PHE A 90 3.38 3.19 1.96
N ILE A 91 4.39 2.34 1.75
CA ILE A 91 5.68 2.75 1.17
C ILE A 91 5.47 3.32 -0.23
N THR A 92 4.69 2.64 -1.07
CA THR A 92 4.39 3.12 -2.42
C THR A 92 3.66 4.47 -2.39
N SER A 93 2.67 4.61 -1.51
CA SER A 93 1.93 5.86 -1.31
C SER A 93 2.83 6.98 -0.79
N PHE A 94 3.75 6.67 0.11
CA PHE A 94 4.61 7.64 0.78
C PHE A 94 5.66 8.23 -0.18
N ASP A 95 6.15 7.43 -1.12
CA ASP A 95 7.11 7.84 -2.17
C ASP A 95 6.42 8.37 -3.45
N GLU A 96 5.09 8.48 -3.45
CA GLU A 96 4.35 8.87 -4.64
C GLU A 96 4.38 10.39 -4.86
N VAL A 97 5.02 10.81 -5.95
CA VAL A 97 5.10 12.23 -6.36
C VAL A 97 4.26 12.54 -7.60
N VAL A 98 4.12 11.60 -8.53
CA VAL A 98 3.49 11.83 -9.83
C VAL A 98 2.00 12.07 -9.66
N ALA A 99 1.30 11.21 -8.93
CA ALA A 99 -0.13 11.37 -8.68
C ALA A 99 -0.43 12.71 -7.98
N VAL A 100 0.39 13.07 -6.99
CA VAL A 100 0.23 14.32 -6.23
C VAL A 100 0.45 15.55 -7.12
N LEU A 101 1.44 15.52 -8.02
CA LEU A 101 1.68 16.62 -8.96
C LEU A 101 0.50 16.89 -9.90
N PHE A 102 -0.27 15.86 -10.25
CA PHE A 102 -1.45 16.01 -11.10
C PHE A 102 -2.71 16.36 -10.29
N LEU A 103 -2.93 15.73 -9.14
CA LEU A 103 -4.21 15.80 -8.44
C LEU A 103 -4.27 16.83 -7.31
N ALA A 104 -3.14 17.18 -6.68
CA ALA A 104 -3.15 17.93 -5.43
C ALA A 104 -3.17 19.45 -5.64
N SER A 105 -3.95 20.17 -4.83
CA SER A 105 -3.94 21.64 -4.79
C SER A 105 -2.60 22.16 -4.26
N PRO A 106 -2.14 23.39 -4.56
CA PRO A 106 -0.90 23.96 -4.03
C PRO A 106 -0.76 23.93 -2.48
N GLU A 107 -1.88 23.88 -1.78
CA GLU A 107 -1.94 23.81 -0.32
C GLU A 107 -1.71 22.38 0.22
N GLN A 108 -2.02 21.36 -0.59
CA GLN A 108 -1.79 19.94 -0.27
C GLN A 108 -0.33 19.58 -0.50
N ARG A 109 0.51 19.89 0.49
CA ARG A 109 1.94 19.66 0.41
C ARG A 109 2.33 18.31 1.00
N THR A 110 2.82 17.41 0.14
CA THR A 110 3.49 16.16 0.56
C THR A 110 5.01 16.36 0.53
N ILE A 111 5.73 15.52 1.28
CA ILE A 111 7.20 15.56 1.31
C ILE A 111 7.78 15.38 -0.12
N PRO A 112 7.40 14.37 -0.91
CA PRO A 112 7.95 14.18 -2.25
C PRO A 112 7.67 15.36 -3.19
N ARG A 113 6.49 15.98 -3.08
CA ARG A 113 6.15 17.15 -3.88
C ARG A 113 6.99 18.37 -3.52
N GLN A 114 7.19 18.64 -2.23
CA GLN A 114 8.04 19.76 -1.81
C GLN A 114 9.50 19.56 -2.24
N MET A 115 10.00 18.33 -2.15
CA MET A 115 11.33 18.02 -2.66
C MET A 115 11.41 18.23 -4.17
N TRP A 116 10.39 17.81 -4.92
CA TRP A 116 10.31 18.05 -6.36
C TRP A 116 10.32 19.53 -6.73
N SER A 117 9.53 20.37 -6.05
CA SER A 117 9.54 21.82 -6.30
C SER A 117 10.87 22.44 -5.91
N GLY A 118 11.41 22.06 -4.74
CA GLY A 118 12.67 22.58 -4.23
C GLY A 118 13.86 22.29 -5.17
N ILE A 119 13.95 21.08 -5.73
CA ILE A 119 15.02 20.73 -6.69
C ILE A 119 14.96 21.61 -7.95
N ARG A 120 13.77 22.02 -8.39
CA ARG A 120 13.59 22.88 -9.56
C ARG A 120 13.95 24.35 -9.31
N GLU A 121 13.76 24.82 -8.08
CA GLU A 121 14.06 26.20 -7.70
C GLU A 121 15.55 26.36 -7.35
N GLN A 122 16.05 25.57 -6.40
CA GLN A 122 17.46 25.53 -6.00
C GLN A 122 17.78 24.27 -5.19
N ILE A 123 18.83 23.54 -5.56
CA ILE A 123 19.30 22.40 -4.76
C ILE A 123 19.89 22.93 -3.45
N SER A 124 19.21 22.65 -2.33
CA SER A 124 19.68 22.98 -0.98
C SER A 124 20.18 21.74 -0.23
N PRO A 125 21.15 21.88 0.70
CA PRO A 125 21.58 20.77 1.56
C PRO A 125 20.43 20.12 2.35
N THR A 126 19.38 20.88 2.66
CA THR A 126 18.18 20.39 3.36
C THR A 126 17.43 19.33 2.55
N ILE A 127 17.32 19.50 1.22
CA ILE A 127 16.65 18.51 0.35
C ILE A 127 17.44 17.19 0.36
N LEU A 128 18.78 17.28 0.32
CA LEU A 128 19.64 16.10 0.39
C LEU A 128 19.51 15.38 1.73
N ALA A 129 19.45 16.13 2.84
CA ALA A 129 19.21 15.56 4.17
C ALA A 129 17.87 14.83 4.24
N VAL A 130 16.78 15.44 3.77
CA VAL A 130 15.46 14.79 3.72
C VAL A 130 15.49 13.55 2.83
N ALA A 131 16.12 13.61 1.65
CA ALA A 131 16.27 12.46 0.76
C ALA A 131 16.95 11.28 1.47
N THR A 132 18.05 11.52 2.19
CA THR A 132 18.73 10.46 2.96
C THR A 132 17.84 9.85 4.05
N LEU A 133 17.05 10.67 4.75
CA LEU A 133 16.10 10.19 5.75
C LEU A 133 14.98 9.34 5.14
N LEU A 134 14.45 9.73 3.97
CA LEU A 134 13.43 8.94 3.28
C LEU A 134 14.01 7.61 2.80
N VAL A 135 15.24 7.59 2.27
CA VAL A 135 15.92 6.34 1.89
C VAL A 135 16.11 5.43 3.10
N LEU A 136 16.59 5.97 4.23
CA LEU A 136 16.75 5.19 5.47
C LEU A 136 15.41 4.64 5.97
N LEU A 137 14.36 5.46 5.94
CA LEU A 137 13.02 5.03 6.32
C LEU A 137 12.52 3.89 5.42
N SER A 138 12.68 4.02 4.10
CA SER A 138 12.33 2.97 3.13
C SER A 138 13.09 1.67 3.38
N ILE A 139 14.40 1.75 3.67
CA ILE A 139 15.22 0.57 4.02
C ILE A 139 14.69 -0.09 5.30
N ILE A 140 14.42 0.69 6.34
CA ILE A 140 13.89 0.17 7.60
C ILE A 140 12.54 -0.52 7.36
N LEU A 141 11.62 0.11 6.64
CA LEU A 141 10.30 -0.45 6.38
C LEU A 141 10.37 -1.73 5.54
N LEU A 142 11.17 -1.76 4.47
CA LEU A 142 11.36 -2.96 3.66
C LEU A 142 12.01 -4.10 4.46
N THR A 143 12.96 -3.77 5.34
CA THR A 143 13.58 -4.75 6.24
C THR A 143 12.56 -5.34 7.21
N VAL A 144 11.72 -4.50 7.84
CA VAL A 144 10.64 -4.94 8.73
C VAL A 144 9.65 -5.84 7.98
N ILE A 145 9.26 -5.47 6.76
CA ILE A 145 8.39 -6.30 5.92
C ILE A 145 9.01 -7.68 5.66
N GLU A 146 10.28 -7.74 5.25
CA GLU A 146 10.95 -9.00 4.95
C GLU A 146 11.05 -9.90 6.19
N LEU A 147 11.31 -9.33 7.37
CA LEU A 147 11.31 -10.07 8.62
C LEU A 147 9.91 -10.62 8.98
N LEU A 148 8.86 -9.83 8.79
CA LEU A 148 7.47 -10.27 8.99
C LEU A 148 7.08 -11.38 8.00
N ARG A 149 7.48 -11.25 6.73
CA ARG A 149 7.27 -12.26 5.68
C ARG A 149 7.92 -13.58 6.06
N ARG A 150 9.20 -13.57 6.44
CA ARG A 150 9.94 -14.76 6.89
C ARG A 150 9.29 -15.44 8.09
N ARG A 151 8.77 -14.65 9.05
CA ARG A 151 8.04 -15.20 10.20
C ARG A 151 6.75 -15.90 9.76
N SER A 152 6.01 -15.31 8.83
CA SER A 152 4.78 -15.90 8.27
C SER A 152 5.06 -17.20 7.50
N GLU A 153 6.13 -17.25 6.70
CA GLU A 153 6.55 -18.46 5.98
C GLU A 153 6.95 -19.59 6.94
N ARG A 154 7.70 -19.31 7.99
CA ARG A 154 8.06 -20.29 9.03
C ARG A 154 6.83 -20.89 9.74
N LEU A 155 5.83 -20.06 10.06
CA LEU A 155 4.59 -20.52 10.70
C LEU A 155 3.76 -21.45 9.80
N ARG A 156 3.97 -21.39 8.47
CA ARG A 156 3.27 -22.21 7.48
C ARG A 156 3.94 -23.56 7.20
N GLY A 157 5.10 -23.84 7.81
CA GLY A 157 5.84 -25.09 7.57
C GLY A 157 6.36 -25.25 6.14
N VAL A 158 6.33 -24.19 5.33
CA VAL A 158 6.88 -24.19 3.98
C VAL A 158 8.38 -23.90 4.12
N THR A 159 9.21 -24.94 4.16
CA THR A 159 10.65 -24.78 3.98
C THR A 159 10.91 -24.21 2.58
N PRO A 160 11.63 -23.08 2.45
CA PRO A 160 12.05 -22.63 1.13
C PRO A 160 13.04 -23.66 0.59
N SER A 161 12.69 -24.27 -0.55
CA SER A 161 13.60 -25.04 -1.38
C SER A 161 14.55 -24.13 -2.13
#